data_AF-A0A2V8JS76-F1
#
_entry.id   AF-A0A2V8JS76-F1
#
_cell.length_a   1.000
_cell.length_b   1.000
_cell.length_c   1.000
_cell.angle_alpha   90.00
_cell.angle_beta   90.00
_cell.angle_gamma   90.00
#
_symmetry.space_group_name_H-M   'P 1'
#
loop_
_entity.id
_entity.type
_entity.pdbx_description
1 polymer ?
#
loop_
_entity_poly.entity_id
_entity_poly.type
_entity_poly.pdbx_seq_one_letter_code
_entity_poly.pdbx_strand_id
1 'polypeptide(L)'
;MSLKERLVRFRSFWLFPLLAVVLLYVSFRLEPQSRPVALLWLIPLGALMWSLLEYGLHRFVFHIRFEVRNQKLKEIVNASHLSHHAAPRDPRKLLVRTSYGLAVSGLLFALLYIASGSVYSTVGVLAGIWGGFLYYESVHYRVHLTSSASGLLAWQRRAHFYHHFTNNERCFGVTSRLWDHVFRTQLPEPQR
;
A
#
# COMPACT_ATOMS: atom_id res chain seq x y z
N MET A 1 -6.45 -2.31 24.86
CA MET A 1 -5.67 -3.15 23.93
C MET A 1 -4.34 -3.50 24.58
N SER A 2 -4.13 -4.79 24.87
CA SER A 2 -2.90 -5.31 25.46
C SER A 2 -1.70 -5.13 24.50
N LEU A 3 -0.48 -5.22 25.03
CA LEU A 3 0.74 -5.14 24.22
C LEU A 3 0.75 -6.19 23.10
N LYS A 4 0.37 -7.44 23.42
CA LYS A 4 0.26 -8.54 22.45
C LYS A 4 -0.68 -8.18 21.29
N GLU A 5 -1.85 -7.63 21.60
CA GLU A 5 -2.80 -7.21 20.57
C GLU A 5 -2.26 -6.08 19.70
N ARG A 6 -1.51 -5.12 20.27
CA ARG A 6 -0.88 -4.04 19.51
C ARG A 6 0.15 -4.59 18.53
N LEU A 7 1.04 -5.46 19.02
CA LEU A 7 2.11 -6.07 18.22
C LEU A 7 1.55 -6.89 17.06
N VAL A 8 0.46 -7.64 17.30
CA VAL A 8 -0.22 -8.45 16.27
C VAL A 8 -0.95 -7.56 15.26
N ARG A 9 -1.60 -6.48 15.71
CA ARG A 9 -2.35 -5.57 14.84
C ARG A 9 -1.43 -4.78 13.91
N PHE A 10 -0.39 -4.16 14.47
CA PHE A 10 0.55 -3.32 13.73
C PHE A 10 1.77 -4.10 13.26
N ARG A 11 1.61 -5.40 12.97
CA ARG A 11 2.76 -6.26 12.68
C ARG A 11 3.54 -5.85 11.44
N SER A 12 2.87 -5.31 10.44
CA SER A 12 3.48 -4.75 9.23
C SER A 12 4.54 -3.69 9.57
N PHE A 13 4.29 -2.85 10.58
CA PHE A 13 5.13 -1.72 10.97
C PHE A 13 6.48 -2.10 11.60
N TRP A 14 6.65 -3.35 12.06
CA TRP A 14 7.94 -3.83 12.54
C TRP A 14 8.50 -4.95 11.66
N LEU A 15 7.64 -5.76 11.04
CA LEU A 15 8.09 -6.86 10.19
C LEU A 15 8.75 -6.37 8.89
N PHE A 16 8.09 -5.49 8.14
CA PHE A 16 8.65 -5.02 6.86
C PHE A 16 9.93 -4.19 7.02
N PRO A 17 10.06 -3.29 8.01
CA PRO A 17 11.33 -2.60 8.25
C PRO A 17 12.45 -3.56 8.65
N LEU A 18 12.16 -4.56 9.51
CA LEU A 18 13.14 -5.58 9.87
C LEU A 18 13.58 -6.39 8.65
N LEU A 19 12.64 -6.84 7.82
CA LEU A 19 12.94 -7.53 6.56
C LEU A 19 13.76 -6.65 5.62
N ALA A 20 13.45 -5.36 5.52
CA ALA A 20 14.20 -4.42 4.69
C ALA A 20 15.66 -4.34 5.12
N VAL A 21 15.91 -4.17 6.43
CA VAL A 21 17.27 -4.11 6.98
C VAL A 21 18.03 -5.41 6.75
N VAL A 22 17.41 -6.55 7.07
CA VAL A 22 18.04 -7.87 6.92
C VAL A 22 18.35 -8.16 5.45
N LEU A 23 17.40 -7.94 4.54
CA LEU A 23 17.61 -8.20 3.12
C LEU A 23 18.60 -7.22 2.50
N LEU A 24 18.60 -5.94 2.89
CA LEU A 24 19.60 -4.99 2.41
C LEU A 24 20.99 -5.42 2.85
N TYR A 25 21.16 -5.79 4.12
CA TYR A 25 22.41 -6.33 4.64
C TYR A 25 22.86 -7.56 3.84
N VAL A 26 21.99 -8.57 3.66
CA VAL A 26 22.32 -9.77 2.88
C VAL A 26 22.67 -9.42 1.43
N SER A 27 21.94 -8.51 0.80
CA SER A 27 22.19 -8.12 -0.59
C SER A 27 23.56 -7.45 -0.78
N PHE A 28 24.02 -6.64 0.18
CA PHE A 28 25.38 -6.09 0.18
C PHE A 28 26.45 -7.16 0.34
N ARG A 29 26.16 -8.25 1.06
CA ARG A 29 27.11 -9.38 1.21
C ARG A 29 27.20 -10.21 -0.06
N LEU A 30 26.10 -10.34 -0.81
CA LEU A 30 26.06 -11.04 -2.09
C LEU A 30 26.66 -10.22 -3.23
N GLU A 31 26.47 -8.90 -3.20
CA GLU A 31 26.93 -7.97 -4.23
C GLU A 31 27.79 -6.84 -3.60
N PRO A 32 28.99 -7.14 -3.08
CA PRO A 32 29.83 -6.18 -2.36
C PRO A 32 30.32 -5.00 -3.21
N GLN A 33 30.27 -5.12 -4.54
CA GLN A 33 30.56 -4.04 -5.49
C GLN A 33 29.45 -2.98 -5.55
N SER A 34 28.27 -3.26 -5.01
CA SER A 34 27.12 -2.35 -5.02
C SER A 34 27.37 -1.11 -4.18
N ARG A 35 26.98 0.05 -4.70
CA ARG A 35 27.25 1.35 -4.06
C ARG A 35 26.07 1.79 -3.21
N PRO A 36 26.23 2.03 -1.89
CA PRO A 36 25.15 2.51 -1.02
C PRO A 36 24.40 3.74 -1.53
N VAL A 37 25.10 4.65 -2.22
CA VAL A 37 24.51 5.85 -2.82
C VAL A 37 23.39 5.55 -3.83
N ALA A 38 23.37 4.36 -4.44
CA ALA A 38 22.32 3.96 -5.36
C ALA A 38 20.94 3.85 -4.66
N LEU A 39 20.90 3.61 -3.35
CA LEU A 39 19.64 3.58 -2.58
C LEU A 39 18.90 4.92 -2.61
N LEU A 40 19.61 6.04 -2.82
CA LEU A 40 18.99 7.36 -3.00
C LEU A 40 18.04 7.43 -4.21
N TRP A 41 18.18 6.51 -5.17
CA TRP A 41 17.31 6.41 -6.34
C TRP A 41 16.39 5.19 -6.30
N LEU A 42 16.90 4.04 -5.83
CA LEU A 42 16.13 2.79 -5.76
C LEU A 42 14.94 2.90 -4.78
N ILE A 43 15.13 3.51 -3.61
CA ILE A 43 14.08 3.64 -2.61
C ILE A 43 12.96 4.59 -3.10
N PRO A 44 13.25 5.80 -3.62
CA PRO A 44 12.21 6.65 -4.20
C PRO A 44 11.50 6.01 -5.40
N LEU A 45 12.22 5.28 -6.27
CA LEU A 45 11.60 4.52 -7.35
C LEU A 45 10.60 3.50 -6.80
N GLY A 46 10.98 2.76 -5.76
CA GLY A 46 10.08 1.83 -5.07
C GLY A 46 8.85 2.51 -4.48
N ALA A 47 9.02 3.67 -3.84
CA ALA A 47 7.89 4.42 -3.29
C ALA A 47 6.94 4.93 -4.38
N LEU A 48 7.48 5.37 -5.53
CA LEU A 48 6.69 5.75 -6.70
C LEU A 48 5.94 4.54 -7.28
N MET A 49 6.62 3.40 -7.41
CA MET A 49 5.99 2.14 -7.84
C MET A 49 4.87 1.71 -6.88
N TRP A 50 5.08 1.84 -5.56
CA TRP A 50 4.02 1.61 -4.59
C TRP A 50 2.82 2.51 -4.84
N SER A 51 3.01 3.81 -5.10
CA SER A 51 1.87 4.71 -5.32
C SER A 51 1.00 4.27 -6.51
N LEU A 52 1.62 3.69 -7.55
CA LEU A 52 0.92 3.12 -8.70
C LEU A 52 0.25 1.78 -8.34
N LEU A 53 0.94 0.91 -7.59
CA LEU A 53 0.39 -0.34 -7.10
C LEU A 53 -0.81 -0.10 -6.18
N GLU A 54 -0.75 0.88 -5.29
CA GLU A 54 -1.87 1.31 -4.45
C GLU A 54 -3.10 1.63 -5.30
N TYR A 55 -2.94 2.50 -6.29
CA TYR A 55 -4.01 2.85 -7.21
C TYR A 55 -4.55 1.63 -7.97
N GLY A 56 -3.66 0.82 -8.55
CA GLY A 56 -4.02 -0.33 -9.36
C GLY A 56 -4.71 -1.43 -8.57
N LEU A 57 -4.18 -1.79 -7.40
CA LEU A 57 -4.79 -2.76 -6.49
C LEU A 57 -6.16 -2.28 -6.02
N HIS A 58 -6.26 -1.02 -5.59
CA HIS A 58 -7.53 -0.50 -5.10
C HIS A 58 -8.61 -0.47 -6.18
N ARG A 59 -8.26 -0.03 -7.40
CA ARG A 59 -9.20 0.05 -8.52
C ARG A 59 -9.56 -1.29 -9.13
N PHE A 60 -8.57 -2.12 -9.47
CA PHE A 60 -8.76 -3.29 -10.32
C PHE A 60 -8.86 -4.61 -9.56
N VAL A 61 -8.30 -4.67 -8.34
CA VAL A 61 -8.31 -5.88 -7.52
C VAL A 61 -9.37 -5.78 -6.42
N PHE A 62 -9.36 -4.69 -5.66
CA PHE A 62 -10.23 -4.56 -4.49
C PHE A 62 -11.67 -4.17 -4.87
N HIS A 63 -11.86 -3.42 -5.97
CA HIS A 63 -13.18 -3.07 -6.54
C HIS A 63 -13.51 -3.85 -7.81
N ILE A 64 -13.02 -5.09 -7.90
CA ILE A 64 -13.36 -5.97 -9.02
C ILE A 64 -14.88 -6.17 -9.11
N ARG A 65 -15.44 -6.05 -10.32
CA ARG A 65 -16.91 -6.01 -10.52
C ARG A 65 -17.55 -7.37 -10.76
N PHE A 66 -16.75 -8.40 -11.08
CA PHE A 66 -17.27 -9.73 -11.33
C PHE A 66 -17.22 -10.61 -10.07
N GLU A 67 -18.11 -11.60 -10.02
CA GLU A 67 -18.19 -12.50 -8.88
C GLU A 67 -17.00 -13.46 -8.84
N VAL A 68 -16.22 -13.38 -7.76
CA VAL A 68 -15.17 -14.35 -7.46
C VAL A 68 -15.79 -15.56 -6.75
N ARG A 69 -16.11 -16.62 -7.50
CA ARG A 69 -16.75 -17.84 -6.99
C ARG A 69 -15.89 -18.62 -6.00
N ASN A 70 -14.57 -18.61 -6.18
CA ASN A 70 -13.65 -19.29 -5.28
C ASN A 70 -13.46 -18.46 -4.00
N GLN A 71 -13.92 -18.98 -2.86
CA GLN A 71 -13.89 -18.25 -1.60
C GLN A 71 -12.46 -17.90 -1.13
N LYS A 72 -11.48 -18.79 -1.33
CA LYS A 72 -10.08 -18.52 -0.99
C LYS A 72 -9.51 -17.38 -1.83
N LEU A 73 -9.86 -17.34 -3.11
CA LEU A 73 -9.45 -16.25 -4.00
C LEU A 73 -10.14 -14.93 -3.62
N LYS A 74 -11.43 -14.98 -3.30
CA LYS A 74 -12.20 -13.81 -2.83
C LYS A 74 -11.59 -13.19 -1.58
N GLU A 75 -11.13 -14.03 -0.65
CA GLU A 75 -10.43 -13.59 0.56
C GLU A 75 -9.16 -12.78 0.26
N ILE A 76 -8.39 -13.22 -0.73
CA ILE A 76 -7.14 -12.57 -1.14
C ILE A 76 -7.41 -11.29 -1.95
N VAL A 77 -8.43 -11.32 -2.81
CA VAL A 77 -8.67 -10.27 -3.81
C VAL A 77 -9.42 -9.08 -3.23
N ASN A 78 -10.57 -9.26 -2.57
CA ASN A 78 -11.39 -8.11 -2.17
C ASN A 78 -12.10 -8.24 -0.82
N ALA A 79 -12.15 -9.42 -0.19
CA ALA A 79 -12.96 -9.60 1.02
C ALA A 79 -12.56 -8.66 2.17
N SER A 80 -11.26 -8.43 2.37
CA SER A 80 -10.77 -7.50 3.39
C SER A 80 -11.24 -6.08 3.11
N HIS A 81 -11.18 -5.66 1.84
CA HIS A 81 -11.59 -4.32 1.39
C HIS A 81 -13.10 -4.12 1.49
N LEU A 82 -13.89 -5.10 1.04
CA LEU A 82 -15.35 -5.07 1.15
C LEU A 82 -15.80 -5.04 2.63
N SER A 83 -15.17 -5.83 3.49
CA SER A 83 -15.44 -5.81 4.93
C SER A 83 -15.10 -4.47 5.58
N HIS A 84 -14.05 -3.81 5.08
CA HIS A 84 -13.71 -2.44 5.47
C HIS A 84 -14.77 -1.43 5.01
N HIS A 85 -15.19 -1.45 3.74
CA HIS A 85 -16.26 -0.60 3.24
C HIS A 85 -17.57 -0.75 4.02
N ALA A 86 -17.90 -1.98 4.44
CA ALA A 86 -19.08 -2.25 5.25
C ALA A 86 -18.98 -1.73 6.70
N ALA A 87 -17.76 -1.58 7.23
CA ALA A 87 -17.52 -1.11 8.59
C ALA A 87 -16.29 -0.18 8.66
N PRO A 88 -16.37 1.03 8.07
CA PRO A 88 -15.21 1.89 7.82
C PRO A 88 -14.57 2.45 9.10
N ARG A 89 -15.27 2.39 10.24
CA ARG A 89 -14.75 2.83 11.54
C ARG A 89 -14.25 1.70 12.45
N ASP A 90 -14.32 0.43 12.01
CA ASP A 90 -13.76 -0.68 12.81
C ASP A 90 -12.22 -0.72 12.64
N PRO A 91 -11.43 -0.38 13.67
CA PRO A 91 -9.98 -0.32 13.57
C PRO A 91 -9.32 -1.68 13.30
N ARG A 92 -10.05 -2.79 13.44
CA ARG A 92 -9.55 -4.15 13.12
C ARG A 92 -9.59 -4.48 11.63
N LYS A 93 -10.29 -3.66 10.84
CA LYS A 93 -10.52 -3.88 9.40
C LYS A 93 -9.77 -2.88 8.50
N LEU A 94 -9.03 -1.95 9.09
CA LEU A 94 -8.33 -0.88 8.35
C LEU A 94 -6.97 -1.28 7.79
N LEU A 95 -6.27 -2.17 8.49
CA LEU A 95 -4.92 -2.59 8.12
C LEU A 95 -4.98 -3.85 7.25
N VAL A 96 -4.06 -3.93 6.29
CA VAL A 96 -3.96 -5.09 5.40
C VAL A 96 -3.43 -6.27 6.20
N ARG A 97 -3.94 -7.47 5.92
CA ARG A 97 -3.37 -8.70 6.49
C ARG A 97 -1.93 -8.85 6.00
N THR A 98 -0.98 -8.90 6.92
CA THR A 98 0.46 -8.96 6.60
C THR A 98 0.84 -10.17 5.74
N SER A 99 0.11 -11.29 5.83
CA SER A 99 0.31 -12.44 4.95
C SER A 99 0.10 -12.08 3.46
N TYR A 100 -0.85 -11.21 3.15
CA TYR A 100 -1.05 -10.70 1.79
C TYR A 100 0.10 -9.82 1.36
N GLY A 101 0.57 -8.94 2.26
CA GLY A 101 1.77 -8.13 2.01
C GLY A 101 3.00 -8.99 1.71
N LEU A 102 3.24 -10.07 2.46
CA LEU A 102 4.34 -11.00 2.22
C LEU A 102 4.21 -11.75 0.88
N ALA A 103 3.01 -12.23 0.55
CA ALA A 103 2.77 -12.92 -0.72
C ALA A 103 3.03 -11.99 -1.93
N VAL A 104 2.49 -10.76 -1.90
CA VAL A 104 2.75 -9.74 -2.92
C VAL A 104 4.24 -9.38 -2.96
N SER A 105 4.91 -9.29 -1.81
CA SER A 105 6.35 -9.00 -1.75
C SER A 105 7.19 -10.08 -2.43
N GLY A 106 6.86 -11.37 -2.25
CA GLY A 106 7.55 -12.46 -2.94
C GLY A 106 7.40 -12.41 -4.45
N LEU A 107 6.18 -12.12 -4.94
CA LEU A 107 5.93 -11.91 -6.36
C LEU A 107 6.71 -10.71 -6.91
N LEU A 108 6.64 -9.56 -6.22
CA LEU A 108 7.36 -8.36 -6.63
C LEU A 108 8.88 -8.57 -6.61
N PHE A 109 9.41 -9.28 -5.61
CA PHE A 109 10.83 -9.63 -5.57
C PHE A 109 11.24 -10.41 -6.83
N ALA A 110 10.49 -11.46 -7.18
CA ALA A 110 10.79 -12.25 -8.37
C ALA A 110 10.77 -11.42 -9.66
N LEU A 111 9.74 -10.58 -9.84
CA LEU A 111 9.60 -9.73 -11.02
C LEU A 111 10.71 -8.67 -11.10
N LEU A 112 11.02 -8.01 -9.99
CA LEU A 112 12.09 -7.01 -9.90
C LEU A 112 13.47 -7.64 -10.10
N TYR A 113 13.69 -8.86 -9.62
CA TYR A 113 14.93 -9.59 -9.85
C TYR A 113 15.10 -9.99 -11.31
N ILE A 114 14.05 -10.50 -11.95
CA ILE A 114 14.06 -10.78 -13.39
C ILE A 114 14.37 -9.52 -14.19
N ALA A 115 13.80 -8.38 -13.81
CA ALA A 115 14.00 -7.10 -14.51
C ALA A 115 15.39 -6.49 -14.29
N SER A 116 15.97 -6.64 -13.09
CA SER A 116 17.22 -5.97 -12.72
C SER A 116 18.46 -6.85 -12.81
N GLY A 117 18.32 -8.17 -12.69
CA GLY A 117 19.42 -9.12 -12.55
C GLY A 117 20.27 -8.93 -11.28
N SER A 118 19.84 -8.08 -10.34
CA SER A 118 20.59 -7.70 -9.14
C SER A 118 19.69 -7.82 -7.91
N VAL A 119 20.13 -8.63 -6.94
CA VAL A 119 19.51 -8.76 -5.62
C VAL A 119 19.55 -7.41 -4.91
N TYR A 120 20.66 -6.68 -5.00
CA TYR A 120 20.80 -5.36 -4.37
C TYR A 120 19.77 -4.36 -4.89
N SER A 121 19.66 -4.23 -6.21
CA SER A 121 18.72 -3.31 -6.85
C SER A 121 17.27 -3.70 -6.55
N THR A 122 16.98 -5.02 -6.59
CA THR A 122 15.67 -5.59 -6.24
C THR A 122 15.26 -5.23 -4.82
N VAL A 123 16.14 -5.47 -3.84
CA VAL A 123 15.85 -5.19 -2.43
C VAL A 123 15.74 -3.69 -2.17
N GLY A 124 16.56 -2.86 -2.81
CA GLY A 124 16.48 -1.40 -2.70
C GLY A 124 15.13 -0.84 -3.15
N VAL A 125 14.62 -1.32 -4.29
CA VAL A 125 13.28 -0.95 -4.79
C VAL A 125 12.19 -1.53 -3.89
N LEU A 126 12.30 -2.79 -3.48
CA LEU A 126 11.31 -3.43 -2.61
C LEU A 126 11.21 -2.74 -1.24
N ALA A 127 12.33 -2.27 -0.68
CA ALA A 127 12.35 -1.46 0.54
C ALA A 127 11.58 -0.14 0.36
N GLY A 128 11.73 0.52 -0.80
CA GLY A 128 10.92 1.68 -1.17
C GLY A 128 9.43 1.37 -1.28
N ILE A 129 9.08 0.23 -1.89
CA ILE A 129 7.69 -0.24 -1.98
C ILE A 129 7.10 -0.44 -0.58
N TRP A 130 7.83 -1.08 0.32
CA TRP A 130 7.40 -1.28 1.71
C TRP A 130 7.27 0.04 2.47
N GLY A 131 8.19 0.99 2.28
CA GLY A 131 8.06 2.33 2.84
C GLY A 131 6.77 3.02 2.40
N GLY A 132 6.47 2.96 1.09
CA GLY A 132 5.21 3.46 0.54
C GLY A 132 3.98 2.74 1.12
N PHE A 133 4.02 1.41 1.22
CA PHE A 133 2.95 0.60 1.80
C PHE A 133 2.66 0.96 3.26
N LEU A 134 3.69 1.13 4.10
CA LEU A 134 3.51 1.52 5.50
C LEU A 134 3.00 2.95 5.63
N TYR A 135 3.41 3.86 4.73
CA TYR A 135 2.83 5.19 4.65
C TYR A 135 1.34 5.12 4.28
N TYR A 136 0.96 4.30 3.31
CA TYR A 136 -0.42 4.02 2.98
C TYR A 136 -1.21 3.48 4.18
N GLU A 137 -0.72 2.45 4.88
CA GLU A 137 -1.42 1.91 6.05
C GLU A 137 -1.62 2.99 7.12
N SER A 138 -0.62 3.83 7.34
CA SER A 138 -0.67 4.94 8.29
C SER A 138 -1.72 5.99 7.91
N VAL A 139 -1.69 6.43 6.65
CA VAL A 139 -2.65 7.41 6.12
C VAL A 139 -4.05 6.82 6.19
N HIS A 140 -4.27 5.63 5.65
CA HIS A 140 -5.55 4.93 5.62
C HIS A 140 -6.15 4.78 7.04
N TYR A 141 -5.32 4.36 8.00
CA TYR A 141 -5.74 4.23 9.39
C TYR A 141 -6.17 5.57 10.00
N ARG A 142 -5.38 6.63 9.77
CA ARG A 142 -5.66 7.97 10.31
C ARG A 142 -6.85 8.64 9.63
N VAL A 143 -7.00 8.53 8.31
CA VAL A 143 -8.11 9.16 7.60
C VAL A 143 -9.45 8.59 8.03
N HIS A 144 -9.54 7.37 8.56
CA HIS A 144 -10.80 6.83 9.09
C HIS A 144 -11.04 7.17 10.57
N LEU A 145 -9.99 7.11 11.40
CA LEU A 145 -10.15 7.20 12.85
C LEU A 145 -9.92 8.58 13.46
N THR A 146 -9.31 9.50 12.71
CA THR A 146 -9.04 10.86 13.19
C THR A 146 -9.78 11.89 12.35
N SER A 147 -10.23 12.97 12.99
CA SER A 147 -10.68 14.17 12.30
C SER A 147 -9.47 15.09 12.10
N SER A 148 -9.36 15.66 10.91
CA SER A 148 -8.38 16.69 10.58
C SER A 148 -9.08 17.71 9.71
N ALA A 149 -9.06 18.97 10.15
CA ALA A 149 -9.77 20.07 9.48
C ALA A 149 -8.94 20.74 8.38
N SER A 150 -7.61 20.54 8.36
CA SER A 150 -6.70 21.20 7.43
C SER A 150 -5.43 20.36 7.17
N GLY A 151 -4.68 20.75 6.15
CA GLY A 151 -3.42 20.10 5.77
C GLY A 151 -3.59 18.82 4.96
N LEU A 152 -2.48 18.08 4.82
CA LEU A 152 -2.40 16.91 3.92
C LEU A 152 -3.40 15.80 4.29
N LEU A 153 -3.58 15.51 5.59
CA LEU A 153 -4.49 14.46 6.03
C LEU A 153 -5.95 14.81 5.73
N ALA A 154 -6.36 16.07 5.90
CA ALA A 154 -7.70 16.53 5.54
C ALA A 154 -7.95 16.40 4.02
N TRP A 155 -6.93 16.71 3.21
CA TRP A 155 -6.97 16.56 1.76
C TRP A 155 -7.10 15.08 1.32
N GLN A 156 -6.32 14.18 1.91
CA GLN A 156 -6.42 12.72 1.69
C GLN A 156 -7.79 12.20 2.13
N ARG A 157 -8.22 12.57 3.34
CA ARG A 157 -9.51 12.17 3.91
C ARG A 157 -10.68 12.60 3.04
N ARG A 158 -10.69 13.82 2.49
CA ARG A 158 -11.78 14.31 1.62
C ARG A 158 -12.00 13.39 0.41
N ALA A 159 -10.92 13.03 -0.29
CA ALA A 159 -11.04 12.17 -1.47
C ALA A 159 -11.45 10.74 -1.09
N HIS A 160 -10.84 10.18 -0.06
CA HIS A 160 -11.13 8.83 0.37
C HIS A 160 -12.54 8.69 0.97
N PHE A 161 -13.07 9.72 1.64
CA PHE A 161 -14.44 9.70 2.14
C PHE A 161 -15.47 9.85 1.02
N TYR A 162 -15.16 10.65 -0.01
CA TYR A 162 -15.98 10.66 -1.23
C TYR A 162 -16.05 9.26 -1.85
N HIS A 163 -14.92 8.55 -1.89
CA HIS A 163 -14.88 7.15 -2.34
C HIS A 163 -15.79 6.24 -1.51
N HIS A 164 -15.70 6.31 -0.18
CA HIS A 164 -16.52 5.46 0.71
C HIS A 164 -18.01 5.76 0.70
N PHE A 165 -18.39 7.04 0.65
CA PHE A 165 -19.75 7.48 1.00
C PHE A 165 -20.50 8.14 -0.15
N THR A 166 -19.86 8.39 -1.28
CA THR A 166 -20.49 9.07 -2.43
C THR A 166 -20.35 8.26 -3.71
N ASN A 167 -19.13 7.91 -4.13
CA ASN A 167 -18.91 7.13 -5.35
C ASN A 167 -17.62 6.32 -5.23
N ASN A 168 -17.77 5.00 -5.04
CA ASN A 168 -16.66 4.05 -4.90
C ASN A 168 -15.98 3.70 -6.25
N GLU A 169 -16.41 4.29 -7.36
CA GLU A 169 -15.76 4.18 -8.67
C GLU A 169 -14.78 5.33 -8.94
N ARG A 170 -14.50 6.18 -7.94
CA ARG A 170 -13.59 7.34 -8.01
C ARG A 170 -12.68 7.41 -6.78
N CYS A 171 -11.63 8.23 -6.86
CA CYS A 171 -10.71 8.51 -5.75
C CYS A 171 -10.06 7.24 -5.17
N PHE A 172 -9.43 6.46 -6.04
CA PHE A 172 -8.76 5.21 -5.64
C PHE A 172 -7.42 5.48 -4.94
N GLY A 173 -6.78 6.61 -5.18
CA GLY A 173 -5.58 7.02 -4.46
C GLY A 173 -5.89 7.47 -3.03
N VAL A 174 -5.35 6.77 -2.04
CA VAL A 174 -5.51 7.08 -0.62
C VAL A 174 -4.39 8.00 -0.13
N THR A 175 -3.14 7.71 -0.52
CA THR A 175 -1.96 8.51 -0.17
C THR A 175 -1.80 9.75 -1.03
N SER A 176 -2.12 9.64 -2.31
CA SER A 176 -1.97 10.69 -3.31
C SER A 176 -3.04 10.58 -4.39
N ARG A 177 -3.46 11.72 -4.94
CA ARG A 177 -4.40 11.79 -6.08
C ARG A 177 -3.70 11.74 -7.44
N LEU A 178 -2.38 11.57 -7.48
CA LEU A 178 -1.60 11.59 -8.73
C LEU A 178 -2.22 10.70 -9.81
N TRP A 179 -2.42 9.43 -9.49
CA TRP A 179 -2.97 8.44 -10.44
C TRP A 179 -4.45 8.64 -10.71
N ASP A 180 -5.22 9.19 -9.77
CA ASP A 180 -6.59 9.59 -10.04
C ASP A 180 -6.68 10.67 -11.11
N HIS A 181 -5.77 11.65 -11.13
CA HIS A 181 -5.74 12.65 -12.20
C HIS A 181 -5.29 12.05 -13.53
N VAL A 182 -4.22 11.23 -13.51
CA VAL A 182 -3.69 10.56 -14.71
C VAL A 182 -4.77 9.70 -15.38
N PHE A 183 -5.52 8.93 -14.61
CA PHE A 183 -6.53 8.00 -15.11
C PHE A 183 -7.98 8.54 -15.03
N ARG A 184 -8.14 9.84 -14.76
CA ARG A 184 -9.41 10.57 -14.76
C ARG A 184 -10.47 10.02 -13.80
N THR A 185 -10.05 9.57 -12.62
CA THR A 185 -10.91 9.08 -11.52
C THR A 185 -10.94 10.02 -10.32
N GLN A 186 -10.48 11.27 -10.47
CA GLN A 186 -10.49 12.28 -9.40
C GLN A 186 -11.90 12.74 -8.98
N LEU A 187 -11.96 13.49 -7.88
CA LEU A 187 -13.17 14.21 -7.44
C LEU A 187 -13.77 14.99 -8.62
N PRO A 188 -15.10 14.94 -8.83
CA PRO A 188 -15.75 15.81 -9.82
C PRO A 188 -15.44 17.28 -9.53
N GLU A 189 -15.32 18.07 -10.59
CA GLU A 189 -15.28 19.52 -10.41
C GLU A 189 -16.61 19.99 -9.81
N PRO A 190 -16.59 20.97 -8.89
CA PRO A 190 -17.82 21.62 -8.46
C PRO A 190 -18.53 22.18 -9.69
N GLN A 191 -19.82 21.85 -9.87
CA GLN A 191 -20.65 22.56 -10.83
C GLN A 191 -20.64 24.03 -10.40
N ARG A 192 -20.05 24.89 -11.22
CA ARG A 192 -20.04 26.35 -11.04
C ARG A 192 -21.37 26.93 -11.50
#